data_AF-A0A1C6ESX3-F1
#
_entry.id   AF-A0A1C6ESX3-F1
#
_cell.length_a   1.000
_cell.length_b   1.000
_cell.length_c   1.000
_cell.angle_alpha   90.00
_cell.angle_beta   90.00
_cell.angle_gamma   90.00
#
_symmetry.space_group_name_H-M   'P 1'
#
loop_
_entity.id
_entity.type
_entity.pdbx_description
1 polymer ?
#
loop_
_entity_poly.entity_id
_entity_poly.type
_entity_poly.pdbx_seq_one_letter_code
_entity_poly.pdbx_strand_id
1 'polypeptide(L)'
;MIFLKKCFDCQLKVHIYLYKKLYIIKEIINYLNIIMAIFIFLIAFTRSIFLTYCFLFISCIYLLINGLSIINTTFTSLRGFLKYGFFIEFFLSFSIMFASREILEVSLQNINSTMDTMIIIFSTLITWLILSLIVNNEVAKITNLILATFFGILVYFKDLIILCLPDRDIEPYMMYGLSYTYKQVGEIILSIILTPFLITNILATLLCEIKGYWINKYNDGIDISIELIKKEIEKNNY
;
A
#
# COMPACT_ATOMS: atom_id res chain seq x y z
N MET A 1 2.78 6.85 25.24
CA MET A 1 1.66 7.82 25.24
C MET A 1 2.02 9.14 24.55
N ILE A 2 3.15 9.79 24.87
CA ILE A 2 3.63 11.01 24.18
C ILE A 2 3.87 10.78 22.68
N PHE A 3 4.36 9.60 22.30
CA PHE A 3 4.64 9.24 20.90
C PHE A 3 3.39 9.29 20.01
N LEU A 4 2.29 8.62 20.37
CA LEU A 4 1.06 8.59 19.59
C LEU A 4 0.45 9.99 19.41
N LYS A 5 0.53 10.84 20.44
CA LYS A 5 0.09 12.24 20.34
C LYS A 5 0.91 13.02 19.31
N LYS A 6 2.24 12.91 19.38
CA LYS A 6 3.14 13.55 18.39
C LYS A 6 2.87 13.05 16.96
N CYS A 7 2.60 11.75 16.79
CA CYS A 7 2.23 11.18 15.50
C CYS A 7 0.93 11.79 14.98
N PHE A 8 -0.11 11.85 15.80
CA PHE A 8 -1.40 12.46 15.44
C PHE A 8 -1.24 13.94 15.05
N ASP A 9 -0.53 14.73 15.84
CA ASP A 9 -0.31 16.16 15.56
C ASP A 9 0.46 16.35 14.24
N CYS A 10 1.46 15.51 13.97
CA CYS A 10 2.21 15.53 12.73
C CYS A 10 1.32 15.18 11.52
N GLN A 11 0.53 14.11 11.64
CA GLN A 11 -0.41 13.68 10.60
C GLN A 11 -1.43 14.79 10.29
N LEU A 12 -2.01 15.41 11.33
CA LEU A 12 -2.97 16.49 11.17
C LEU A 12 -2.37 17.69 10.43
N LYS A 13 -1.13 18.11 10.77
CA LYS A 13 -0.43 19.19 10.07
C LYS A 13 -0.24 18.90 8.57
N VAL A 14 0.14 17.68 8.23
CA VAL A 14 0.32 17.26 6.82
C VAL A 14 -1.02 17.31 6.08
N HIS A 15 -2.08 16.76 6.67
CA HIS A 15 -3.42 16.77 6.07
C HIS A 15 -3.98 18.19 5.86
N ILE A 16 -3.77 19.08 6.83
CA ILE A 16 -4.14 20.50 6.72
C ILE A 16 -3.37 21.17 5.57
N TYR A 17 -2.05 20.95 5.49
CA TYR A 17 -1.22 21.51 4.42
C TYR A 17 -1.71 21.08 3.04
N LEU A 18 -1.93 19.77 2.85
CA LEU A 18 -2.45 19.22 1.60
C LEU A 18 -3.83 19.76 1.26
N TYR A 19 -4.71 19.92 2.26
CA TYR A 19 -6.05 20.45 2.04
C TYR A 19 -6.02 21.93 1.60
N LYS A 20 -5.22 22.77 2.28
CA LYS A 20 -5.07 24.19 1.92
C LYS A 20 -4.52 24.38 0.50
N LYS A 21 -3.64 23.49 0.04
CA LYS A 21 -2.99 23.56 -1.28
C LYS A 21 -3.70 22.73 -2.36
N LEU A 22 -4.83 22.10 -2.04
CA LEU A 22 -5.54 21.19 -2.95
C LEU A 22 -5.97 21.87 -4.26
N TYR A 23 -6.33 23.15 -4.23
CA TYR A 23 -6.71 23.88 -5.46
C TYR A 23 -5.53 23.99 -6.43
N ILE A 24 -4.34 24.34 -5.92
CA ILE A 24 -3.11 24.47 -6.71
C ILE A 24 -2.74 23.10 -7.30
N ILE A 25 -2.83 22.04 -6.49
CA ILE A 25 -2.55 20.68 -6.93
C ILE A 25 -3.49 20.29 -8.08
N LYS A 26 -4.79 20.59 -7.97
CA LYS A 26 -5.78 20.31 -9.03
C LYS A 26 -5.49 21.10 -10.31
N GLU A 27 -5.04 22.34 -10.18
CA GLU A 27 -4.66 23.15 -11.33
C GLU A 27 -3.44 22.55 -12.06
N ILE A 28 -2.41 22.15 -11.32
CA ILE A 28 -1.23 21.47 -11.87
C ILE A 28 -1.62 20.16 -12.59
N ILE A 29 -2.52 19.36 -11.99
CA ILE A 29 -3.04 18.13 -12.63
C ILE A 29 -3.71 18.45 -13.97
N ASN A 30 -4.47 19.55 -14.05
CA ASN A 30 -5.12 19.94 -15.29
C ASN A 30 -4.09 20.29 -16.37
N TYR A 31 -3.05 21.06 -16.05
CA TYR A 31 -1.95 21.33 -16.99
C TYR A 31 -1.24 20.05 -17.42
N LEU A 32 -0.98 19.12 -16.49
CA LEU A 32 -0.36 17.83 -16.81
C LEU A 32 -1.24 16.98 -17.73
N ASN A 33 -2.57 16.97 -17.56
CA ASN A 33 -3.47 16.27 -18.47
C ASN A 33 -3.35 16.80 -19.91
N ILE A 34 -3.25 18.13 -20.08
CA ILE A 34 -3.08 18.77 -21.38
C ILE A 34 -1.72 18.36 -21.99
N ILE A 35 -0.65 18.44 -21.20
CA ILE A 35 0.70 18.03 -21.64
C ILE A 35 0.70 16.56 -22.07
N MET A 36 0.09 15.68 -21.28
CA MET A 36 0.00 14.25 -21.58
C MET A 36 -0.76 13.98 -22.89
N ALA A 37 -1.86 14.70 -23.15
CA ALA A 37 -2.59 14.59 -24.41
C ALA A 37 -1.74 15.01 -25.61
N ILE A 38 -0.95 16.08 -25.49
CA ILE A 38 -0.01 16.53 -26.52
C ILE A 38 1.05 15.46 -26.78
N PHE A 39 1.64 14.86 -25.74
CA PHE A 39 2.63 13.79 -25.91
C PHE A 39 2.04 12.55 -26.59
N ILE A 40 0.83 12.12 -26.21
CA ILE A 40 0.15 10.99 -26.86
C ILE A 40 -0.03 11.27 -28.36
N PHE A 41 -0.47 12.48 -28.70
CA PHE A 41 -0.59 12.91 -30.10
C PHE A 41 0.77 12.87 -30.79
N LEU A 42 1.80 13.52 -30.25
CA LEU A 42 3.14 13.56 -30.86
C LEU A 42 3.76 12.16 -31.03
N ILE A 43 3.57 11.25 -30.08
CA ILE A 43 4.03 9.86 -30.18
C ILE A 43 3.32 9.13 -31.32
N ALA A 44 2.01 9.32 -31.46
CA ALA A 44 1.23 8.69 -32.54
C ALA A 44 1.72 9.10 -33.94
N PHE A 45 2.14 10.36 -34.12
CA PHE A 45 2.63 10.87 -35.41
C PHE A 45 4.11 10.57 -35.67
N THR A 46 4.97 10.74 -34.66
CA THR A 46 6.43 10.68 -34.87
C THR A 46 7.02 9.30 -34.62
N ARG A 47 6.33 8.44 -33.85
CA ARG A 47 6.83 7.14 -33.36
C ARG A 47 8.24 7.21 -32.74
N SER A 48 8.58 8.35 -32.15
CA SER A 48 9.91 8.57 -31.57
C SER A 48 10.05 7.87 -30.22
N ILE A 49 11.12 7.07 -30.10
CA ILE A 49 11.51 6.42 -28.86
C ILE A 49 11.83 7.45 -27.77
N PHE A 50 12.49 8.57 -28.12
CA PHE A 50 12.81 9.64 -27.17
C PHE A 50 11.55 10.26 -26.56
N LEU A 51 10.55 10.59 -27.38
CA LEU A 51 9.28 11.13 -26.89
C LEU A 51 8.53 10.14 -25.98
N THR A 52 8.67 8.84 -26.25
CA THR A 52 8.10 7.78 -25.41
C THR A 52 8.72 7.78 -24.01
N TYR A 53 10.05 7.94 -23.89
CA TYR A 53 10.71 8.05 -22.59
C TYR A 53 10.30 9.33 -21.84
N CYS A 54 10.22 10.47 -22.52
CA CYS A 54 9.72 11.71 -21.91
C CYS A 54 8.28 11.56 -21.40
N PHE A 55 7.41 10.91 -22.17
CA PHE A 55 6.04 10.63 -21.76
C PHE A 55 5.96 9.75 -20.51
N LEU A 56 6.78 8.69 -20.44
CA LEU A 56 6.86 7.85 -19.24
C LEU A 56 7.29 8.65 -18.00
N PHE A 57 8.30 9.52 -18.15
CA PHE A 57 8.76 10.37 -17.05
C PHE A 57 7.66 11.33 -16.56
N ILE A 58 6.96 12.01 -17.47
CA ILE A 58 5.84 12.90 -17.13
C ILE A 58 4.68 12.11 -16.52
N SER A 59 4.43 10.88 -16.98
CA SER A 59 3.42 9.99 -16.40
C SER A 59 3.73 9.67 -14.94
N CYS A 60 5.00 9.43 -14.58
CA CYS A 60 5.40 9.24 -13.19
C CYS A 60 5.13 10.48 -12.33
N ILE A 61 5.48 11.68 -12.82
CA ILE A 61 5.19 12.94 -12.14
C ILE A 61 3.68 13.13 -11.94
N TYR A 62 2.90 12.85 -12.99
CA TYR A 62 1.45 12.91 -12.95
C TYR A 62 0.87 12.00 -11.86
N LEU A 63 1.32 10.74 -11.80
CA LEU A 63 0.86 9.78 -10.79
C LEU A 63 1.17 10.26 -9.37
N LEU A 64 2.37 10.81 -9.14
CA LEU A 64 2.76 11.37 -7.83
C LEU A 64 1.86 12.54 -7.41
N ILE A 65 1.65 13.51 -8.30
CA ILE A 65 0.85 14.71 -8.00
C ILE A 65 -0.64 14.36 -7.85
N ASN A 66 -1.15 13.48 -8.71
CA ASN A 66 -2.51 12.98 -8.58
C ASN A 66 -2.70 12.22 -7.26
N GLY A 67 -1.73 11.40 -6.86
CA GLY A 67 -1.70 10.75 -5.55
C GLY A 67 -1.88 11.75 -4.40
N LEU A 68 -1.08 12.83 -4.38
CA LEU A 68 -1.18 13.88 -3.36
C LEU A 68 -2.58 14.50 -3.27
N SER A 69 -3.27 14.66 -4.40
CA SER A 69 -4.61 15.26 -4.43
C SER A 69 -5.69 14.41 -3.76
N ILE A 70 -5.47 13.09 -3.66
CA ILE A 70 -6.44 12.11 -3.16
C ILE A 70 -6.06 11.62 -1.76
N ILE A 71 -4.89 11.96 -1.20
CA ILE A 71 -4.44 11.48 0.14
C ILE A 71 -5.48 11.75 1.22
N ASN A 72 -5.99 12.99 1.32
CA ASN A 72 -6.92 13.36 2.38
C ASN A 72 -8.21 12.54 2.32
N THR A 73 -8.77 12.32 1.13
CA THR A 73 -9.98 11.51 0.98
C THR A 73 -9.70 10.02 1.15
N THR A 74 -8.51 9.56 0.75
CA THR A 74 -8.08 8.17 0.92
C THR A 74 -7.93 7.81 2.39
N PHE A 75 -7.39 8.71 3.21
CA PHE A 75 -7.08 8.41 4.62
C PHE A 75 -8.26 8.65 5.58
N THR A 76 -9.33 9.28 5.10
CA THR A 76 -10.51 9.61 5.91
C THR A 76 -11.79 8.91 5.49
N SER A 77 -11.83 8.29 4.30
CA SER A 77 -13.03 7.61 3.79
C SER A 77 -12.77 6.16 3.44
N LEU A 78 -13.71 5.28 3.82
CA LEU A 78 -13.63 3.84 3.54
C LEU A 78 -13.51 3.54 2.03
N ARG A 79 -14.36 4.18 1.23
CA ARG A 79 -14.33 4.02 -0.24
C ARG A 79 -13.00 4.49 -0.84
N GLY A 80 -12.47 5.61 -0.32
CA GLY A 80 -11.18 6.13 -0.75
C GLY A 80 -10.05 5.15 -0.44
N PHE A 81 -10.00 4.65 0.79
CA PHE A 81 -8.97 3.72 1.24
C PHE A 81 -9.01 2.38 0.49
N LEU A 82 -10.19 1.79 0.27
CA LEU A 82 -10.32 0.56 -0.51
C LEU A 82 -9.89 0.74 -1.98
N LYS A 83 -10.12 1.93 -2.57
CA LYS A 83 -9.80 2.19 -3.98
C LYS A 83 -8.33 2.56 -4.21
N TYR A 84 -7.77 3.40 -3.35
CA TYR A 84 -6.46 4.01 -3.55
C TYR A 84 -5.41 3.56 -2.53
N GLY A 85 -5.82 2.94 -1.42
CA GLY A 85 -4.90 2.44 -0.38
C GLY A 85 -3.93 1.38 -0.92
N PHE A 86 -4.41 0.43 -1.71
CA PHE A 86 -3.56 -0.57 -2.37
C PHE A 86 -2.55 0.05 -3.33
N PHE A 87 -2.92 1.13 -4.00
CA PHE A 87 -2.04 1.84 -4.91
C PHE A 87 -0.93 2.59 -4.16
N ILE A 88 -1.27 3.22 -3.04
CA ILE A 88 -0.29 3.85 -2.13
C ILE A 88 0.65 2.79 -1.56
N GLU A 89 0.09 1.65 -1.13
CA GLU A 89 0.87 0.54 -0.59
C GLU A 89 1.89 0.02 -1.59
N PHE A 90 1.46 -0.24 -2.83
CA PHE A 90 2.36 -0.69 -3.90
C PHE A 90 3.54 0.26 -4.11
N PHE A 91 3.29 1.58 -4.10
CA PHE A 91 4.36 2.56 -4.21
C PHE A 91 5.30 2.58 -3.01
N LEU A 92 4.76 2.48 -1.79
CA LEU A 92 5.56 2.44 -0.56
C LEU A 92 6.45 1.20 -0.52
N SER A 93 5.87 0.03 -0.78
CA SER A 93 6.60 -1.23 -0.77
C SER A 93 7.68 -1.27 -1.84
N PHE A 94 7.39 -0.76 -3.06
CA PHE A 94 8.38 -0.68 -4.14
C PHE A 94 9.52 0.29 -3.80
N SER A 95 9.20 1.43 -3.18
CA SER A 95 10.21 2.42 -2.76
C SER A 95 11.14 1.85 -1.69
N ILE A 96 10.59 1.12 -0.70
CA ILE A 96 11.37 0.48 0.35
C ILE A 96 12.20 -0.68 -0.20
N MET A 97 11.66 -1.46 -1.14
CA MET A 97 12.42 -2.49 -1.83
C MET A 97 13.65 -1.90 -2.52
N PHE A 98 13.48 -0.80 -3.29
CA PHE A 98 14.61 -0.17 -3.97
C PHE A 98 15.65 0.34 -2.98
N ALA A 99 15.22 1.05 -1.93
CA ALA A 99 16.12 1.58 -0.91
C ALA A 99 16.88 0.48 -0.14
N SER A 100 16.19 -0.60 0.23
CA SER A 100 16.80 -1.72 0.96
C SER A 100 17.77 -2.51 0.09
N ARG A 101 17.47 -2.68 -1.20
CA ARG A 101 18.37 -3.35 -2.15
C ARG A 101 19.70 -2.61 -2.29
N GLU A 102 19.67 -1.29 -2.47
CA GLU A 102 20.89 -0.46 -2.54
C GLU A 102 21.75 -0.60 -1.27
N ILE A 103 21.12 -0.57 -0.09
CA ILE A 103 21.83 -0.76 1.19
C ILE A 103 22.44 -2.17 1.29
N LEU A 104 21.68 -3.18 0.90
CA LEU A 104 22.10 -4.57 0.99
C LEU A 104 23.21 -4.90 -0.01
N GLU A 105 23.19 -4.30 -1.19
CA GLU A 105 24.19 -4.54 -2.25
C GLU A 105 25.57 -4.05 -1.81
N VAL A 106 25.61 -2.89 -1.14
CA VAL A 106 26.82 -2.37 -0.48
C VAL A 106 27.35 -3.34 0.59
N SER A 107 26.46 -4.03 1.30
CA SER A 107 26.82 -4.87 2.45
C SER A 107 27.17 -6.32 2.12
N LEU A 108 26.51 -6.93 1.13
CA LEU A 108 26.54 -8.39 0.87
C LEU A 108 27.10 -8.76 -0.50
N GLN A 109 27.33 -7.79 -1.40
CA GLN A 109 27.93 -7.91 -2.74
C GLN A 109 27.24 -8.89 -3.74
N ASN A 110 26.36 -9.81 -3.29
CA ASN A 110 25.65 -10.79 -4.11
C ASN A 110 24.21 -10.99 -3.61
N ILE A 111 23.32 -10.06 -3.98
CA ILE A 111 21.88 -10.25 -3.77
C ILE A 111 21.34 -11.18 -4.85
N ASN A 112 20.81 -12.34 -4.45
CA ASN A 112 20.11 -13.26 -5.35
C ASN A 112 18.62 -12.91 -5.44
N SER A 113 17.97 -13.33 -6.53
CA SER A 113 16.54 -13.06 -6.80
C SER A 113 15.60 -13.54 -5.69
N THR A 114 15.97 -14.57 -4.93
CA THR A 114 15.19 -15.04 -3.76
C THR A 114 15.21 -14.03 -2.62
N MET A 115 16.33 -13.34 -2.36
CA MET A 115 16.38 -12.28 -1.35
C MET A 115 15.50 -11.09 -1.74
N ASP A 116 15.50 -10.71 -3.02
CA ASP A 116 14.61 -9.64 -3.52
C ASP A 116 13.13 -9.97 -3.26
N THR A 117 12.71 -11.21 -3.53
CA THR A 117 11.31 -11.61 -3.26
C THR A 117 10.95 -11.54 -1.78
N MET A 118 11.86 -11.94 -0.89
CA MET A 118 11.63 -11.87 0.56
C MET A 118 11.57 -10.41 1.04
N ILE A 119 12.46 -9.55 0.53
CA ILE A 119 12.46 -8.11 0.82
C ILE A 119 11.13 -7.48 0.42
N ILE A 120 10.60 -7.80 -0.77
CA ILE A 120 9.31 -7.29 -1.24
C ILE A 120 8.21 -7.70 -0.28
N ILE A 121 8.14 -9.01 0.06
CA ILE A 121 7.11 -9.53 0.95
C ILE A 121 7.18 -8.80 2.29
N PHE A 122 8.33 -8.79 2.98
CA PHE A 122 8.45 -8.10 4.26
C PHE A 122 8.16 -6.60 4.20
N SER A 123 8.60 -5.93 3.12
CA SER A 123 8.32 -4.52 2.89
C SER A 123 6.81 -4.30 2.86
N THR A 124 6.08 -5.03 2.02
CA THR A 124 4.61 -4.91 1.90
C THR A 124 3.88 -5.16 3.22
N LEU A 125 4.33 -6.13 4.02
CA LEU A 125 3.68 -6.41 5.30
C LEU A 125 3.88 -5.23 6.28
N ILE A 126 5.11 -4.72 6.37
CA ILE A 126 5.45 -3.61 7.28
C ILE A 126 4.75 -2.31 6.84
N THR A 127 4.78 -1.99 5.54
CA THR A 127 4.16 -0.75 5.02
C THR A 127 2.66 -0.77 5.21
N TRP A 128 1.99 -1.90 5.01
CA TRP A 128 0.56 -2.01 5.26
C TRP A 128 0.17 -1.78 6.73
N LEU A 129 0.96 -2.31 7.67
CA LEU A 129 0.74 -2.08 9.10
C LEU A 129 0.89 -0.59 9.45
N ILE A 130 1.93 0.06 8.93
CA ILE A 130 2.18 1.49 9.14
C ILE A 130 1.04 2.32 8.53
N LEU A 131 0.65 1.99 7.29
CA LEU A 131 -0.43 2.68 6.58
C LEU A 131 -1.74 2.58 7.35
N SER A 132 -2.06 1.40 7.87
CA SER A 132 -3.25 1.15 8.70
C SER A 132 -3.28 1.99 9.99
N LEU A 133 -2.12 2.31 10.55
CA LEU A 133 -2.01 3.19 11.72
C LEU A 133 -2.13 4.68 11.39
N ILE A 134 -1.81 5.09 10.15
CA ILE A 134 -1.87 6.50 9.73
C ILE A 134 -3.30 6.90 9.34
N VAL A 135 -4.01 6.01 8.66
CA VAL A 135 -5.39 6.21 8.22
C VAL A 135 -6.33 6.36 9.42
N ASN A 136 -7.46 7.03 9.23
CA ASN A 136 -8.53 7.09 10.21
C ASN A 136 -8.82 5.68 10.76
N ASN A 137 -8.90 5.57 12.08
CA ASN A 137 -8.91 4.30 12.79
C ASN A 137 -10.12 3.44 12.45
N GLU A 138 -11.30 4.04 12.30
CA GLU A 138 -12.51 3.30 11.91
C GLU A 138 -12.40 2.78 10.48
N VAL A 139 -11.90 3.62 9.56
CA VAL A 139 -11.69 3.25 8.16
C VAL A 139 -10.70 2.11 8.03
N ALA A 140 -9.53 2.23 8.68
CA ALA A 140 -8.49 1.23 8.65
C ALA A 140 -8.97 -0.08 9.28
N LYS A 141 -9.64 0.00 10.45
CA LYS A 141 -10.19 -1.17 11.13
C LYS A 141 -11.15 -1.95 10.25
N ILE A 142 -12.16 -1.27 9.68
CA ILE A 142 -13.16 -1.93 8.83
C ILE A 142 -12.49 -2.55 7.60
N THR A 143 -11.55 -1.84 6.98
CA THR A 143 -10.84 -2.34 5.80
C THR A 143 -10.04 -3.59 6.11
N ASN A 144 -9.25 -3.57 7.17
CA ASN A 144 -8.45 -4.72 7.59
C ASN A 144 -9.32 -5.90 8.01
N LEU A 145 -10.47 -5.66 8.63
CA LEU A 145 -11.44 -6.71 8.95
C LEU A 145 -12.03 -7.35 7.67
N ILE A 146 -12.40 -6.55 6.68
CA ILE A 146 -12.89 -7.04 5.38
C ILE A 146 -11.82 -7.91 4.72
N LEU A 147 -10.58 -7.45 4.66
CA LEU A 147 -9.48 -8.17 4.04
C LEU A 147 -9.10 -9.43 4.81
N ALA A 148 -9.01 -9.37 6.14
CA ALA A 148 -8.77 -10.55 6.97
C ALA A 148 -9.86 -11.60 6.77
N THR A 149 -11.12 -11.19 6.71
CA THR A 149 -12.24 -12.11 6.47
C THR A 149 -12.15 -12.72 5.07
N PHE A 150 -11.88 -11.90 4.05
CA PHE A 150 -11.73 -12.35 2.67
C PHE A 150 -10.58 -13.35 2.50
N PHE A 151 -9.39 -13.03 3.02
CA PHE A 151 -8.24 -13.94 2.97
C PHE A 151 -8.45 -15.18 3.84
N GLY A 152 -9.15 -15.06 4.98
CA GLY A 152 -9.54 -16.21 5.81
C GLY A 152 -10.41 -17.20 5.04
N ILE A 153 -11.40 -16.70 4.30
CA ILE A 153 -12.23 -17.50 3.40
C ILE A 153 -11.38 -18.15 2.29
N LEU A 154 -10.46 -17.41 1.66
CA LEU A 154 -9.57 -17.95 0.64
C LEU A 154 -8.66 -19.05 1.17
N VAL A 155 -8.16 -18.92 2.41
CA VAL A 155 -7.37 -19.97 3.07
C VAL A 155 -8.19 -21.25 3.23
N TYR A 156 -9.47 -21.17 3.61
CA TYR A 156 -10.33 -22.36 3.64
C TYR A 156 -10.60 -22.94 2.24
N PHE A 157 -10.81 -22.09 1.23
CA PHE A 157 -10.98 -22.56 -0.15
C PHE A 157 -9.71 -23.19 -0.72
N LYS A 158 -8.51 -22.76 -0.28
CA LYS A 158 -7.24 -23.33 -0.73
C LYS A 158 -7.20 -24.83 -0.48
N ASP A 159 -7.70 -25.28 0.67
CA ASP A 159 -7.67 -26.69 1.05
C ASP A 159 -8.59 -27.53 0.15
N LEU A 160 -9.73 -26.98 -0.28
CA LEU A 160 -10.60 -27.60 -1.29
C LEU A 160 -9.91 -27.72 -2.66
N ILE A 161 -9.16 -26.70 -3.08
CA ILE A 161 -8.40 -26.73 -4.33
C ILE A 161 -7.29 -27.78 -4.25
N ILE A 162 -6.58 -27.86 -3.12
CA ILE A 162 -5.48 -28.81 -2.91
C ILE A 162 -5.99 -30.26 -2.94
N LEU A 163 -7.19 -30.52 -2.40
CA LEU A 163 -7.82 -31.86 -2.48
C LEU A 163 -8.02 -32.35 -3.91
N CYS A 164 -8.24 -31.44 -4.87
CA CYS A 164 -8.41 -31.76 -6.28
C CYS A 164 -7.09 -32.01 -7.03
N LEU A 165 -5.94 -31.72 -6.42
CA LEU A 165 -4.64 -31.92 -7.05
C LEU A 165 -4.17 -33.39 -6.97
N PRO A 166 -3.48 -33.91 -8.00
CA PRO A 166 -3.00 -35.28 -8.02
C PRO A 166 -1.89 -35.49 -6.99
N ASP A 167 -1.91 -36.62 -6.29
CA ASP A 167 -0.84 -37.02 -5.36
C ASP A 167 0.26 -37.77 -6.12
N ARG A 168 0.81 -37.12 -7.15
CA ARG A 168 1.90 -37.64 -7.97
C ARG A 168 3.14 -36.81 -7.72
N ASP A 169 4.29 -37.47 -7.59
CA ASP A 169 5.59 -36.82 -7.56
C ASP A 169 5.82 -36.01 -8.83
N ILE A 170 6.35 -34.81 -8.68
CA ILE A 170 6.72 -33.98 -9.82
C ILE A 170 8.16 -34.33 -10.21
N GLU A 171 8.30 -35.19 -11.21
CA GLU A 171 9.58 -35.76 -11.69
C GLU A 171 10.73 -34.73 -11.93
N PRO A 172 10.48 -33.45 -12.31
CA PRO A 172 11.56 -32.46 -12.43
C PRO A 172 11.91 -31.61 -11.18
N TYR A 173 11.19 -31.66 -10.05
CA TYR A 173 11.45 -30.80 -8.88
C TYR A 173 12.14 -31.53 -7.71
N MET A 174 13.15 -32.35 -8.00
CA MET A 174 14.04 -32.87 -6.94
C MET A 174 14.98 -31.77 -6.43
N MET A 175 14.50 -30.95 -5.51
CA MET A 175 15.35 -30.00 -4.79
C MET A 175 16.01 -30.74 -3.62
N TYR A 176 17.34 -30.87 -3.63
CA TYR A 176 18.13 -31.50 -2.55
C TYR A 176 17.77 -32.97 -2.22
N GLY A 177 17.27 -33.74 -3.19
CA GLY A 177 16.93 -35.16 -2.99
C GLY A 177 15.58 -35.41 -2.32
N LEU A 178 14.74 -34.39 -2.17
CA LEU A 178 13.34 -34.52 -1.75
C LEU A 178 12.43 -34.46 -2.99
N SER A 179 11.60 -35.48 -3.19
CA SER A 179 10.51 -35.43 -4.17
C SER A 179 9.31 -34.71 -3.55
N TYR A 180 8.78 -33.73 -4.27
CA TYR A 180 7.55 -33.04 -3.90
C TYR A 180 6.39 -33.51 -4.77
N THR A 181 5.21 -33.67 -4.18
CA THR A 181 3.97 -33.95 -4.93
C THR A 181 3.30 -32.65 -5.39
N TYR A 182 2.44 -32.71 -6.41
CA TYR A 182 1.66 -31.54 -6.86
C TYR A 182 0.84 -30.91 -5.72
N LYS A 183 0.30 -31.73 -4.80
CA LYS A 183 -0.39 -31.24 -3.60
C LYS A 183 0.51 -30.40 -2.71
N GLN A 184 1.71 -30.90 -2.39
CA GLN A 184 2.65 -30.22 -1.51
C GLN A 184 3.13 -28.89 -2.11
N VAL A 185 3.43 -28.86 -3.41
CA VAL A 185 3.83 -27.62 -4.09
C VAL A 185 2.68 -26.62 -4.12
N GLY A 186 1.47 -27.06 -4.44
CA GLY A 186 0.28 -26.22 -4.41
C GLY A 186 0.03 -25.64 -3.02
N GLU A 187 0.19 -26.45 -1.97
CA GLU A 187 0.04 -26.03 -0.59
C GLU A 187 1.09 -24.97 -0.19
N ILE A 188 2.36 -25.19 -0.54
CA ILE A 188 3.44 -24.24 -0.26
C ILE A 188 3.17 -22.91 -0.96
N ILE A 189 2.88 -22.92 -2.27
CA ILE A 189 2.67 -21.70 -3.06
C ILE A 189 1.46 -20.91 -2.54
N LEU A 190 0.31 -21.56 -2.37
CA LEU A 190 -0.90 -20.88 -1.90
C LEU A 190 -0.74 -20.36 -0.47
N SER A 191 -0.02 -21.08 0.40
CA SER A 191 0.23 -20.65 1.78
C SER A 191 1.21 -19.49 1.86
N ILE A 192 2.27 -19.48 1.03
CA ILE A 192 3.22 -18.36 0.95
C ILE A 192 2.52 -17.08 0.47
N ILE A 193 1.50 -17.20 -0.38
CA ILE A 193 0.75 -16.03 -0.87
C ILE A 193 -0.32 -15.60 0.14
N LEU A 194 -1.24 -16.50 0.51
CA LEU A 194 -2.46 -16.11 1.25
C LEU A 194 -2.20 -15.81 2.73
N THR A 195 -1.34 -16.60 3.38
CA THR A 195 -1.14 -16.53 4.83
C THR A 195 -0.53 -15.19 5.28
N PRO A 196 0.50 -14.62 4.61
CA PRO A 196 1.02 -13.32 5.00
C PRO A 196 0.00 -12.19 4.92
N PHE A 197 -0.87 -12.17 3.88
CA PHE A 197 -1.93 -11.18 3.80
C PHE A 197 -2.96 -11.34 4.91
N LEU A 198 -3.36 -12.58 5.24
CA LEU A 198 -4.28 -12.84 6.35
C LEU A 198 -3.69 -12.36 7.68
N ILE A 199 -2.48 -12.79 8.01
CA ILE A 199 -1.80 -12.45 9.27
C ILE A 199 -1.64 -10.93 9.40
N THR A 200 -1.19 -10.27 8.33
CA THR A 200 -0.96 -8.83 8.35
C THR A 200 -2.25 -8.05 8.57
N ASN A 201 -3.37 -8.46 7.97
CA ASN A 201 -4.65 -7.79 8.20
C ASN A 201 -5.21 -8.04 9.61
N ILE A 202 -4.98 -9.23 10.19
CA ILE A 202 -5.32 -9.49 11.61
C ILE A 202 -4.48 -8.60 12.53
N LEU A 203 -3.16 -8.55 12.32
CA LEU A 203 -2.25 -7.70 13.09
C LEU A 203 -2.60 -6.22 12.94
N ALA A 204 -2.89 -5.76 11.72
CA ALA A 204 -3.32 -4.39 11.47
C ALA A 204 -4.62 -4.06 12.23
N THR A 205 -5.58 -4.99 12.27
CA THR A 205 -6.83 -4.83 13.02
C THR A 205 -6.55 -4.70 14.53
N LEU A 206 -5.67 -5.54 15.08
CA LEU A 206 -5.27 -5.46 16.49
C LEU A 206 -4.59 -4.12 16.81
N LEU A 207 -3.70 -3.65 15.92
CA LEU A 207 -3.07 -2.34 16.04
C LEU A 207 -4.09 -1.19 15.98
N CYS A 208 -5.11 -1.29 15.13
CA CYS A 208 -6.23 -0.34 15.10
C CYS A 208 -7.08 -0.38 16.38
N GLU A 209 -7.26 -1.52 17.03
CA GLU A 209 -7.93 -1.58 18.34
C GLU A 209 -7.11 -0.89 19.44
N ILE A 210 -5.79 -1.09 19.43
CA ILE A 210 -4.88 -0.39 20.36
C ILE A 210 -4.91 1.13 20.10
N LYS A 211 -4.83 1.55 18.82
CA LYS A 211 -4.95 2.96 18.42
C LYS A 211 -6.32 3.53 18.83
N GLY A 212 -7.40 2.79 18.60
CA GLY A 212 -8.77 3.18 18.97
C GLY A 212 -8.95 3.38 20.46
N TYR A 213 -8.42 2.46 21.28
CA TYR A 213 -8.39 2.64 22.73
C TYR A 213 -7.68 3.94 23.13
N TRP A 214 -6.53 4.23 22.51
CA TRP A 214 -5.79 5.45 22.79
C TRP A 214 -6.59 6.71 22.41
N ILE A 215 -7.21 6.72 21.23
CA ILE A 215 -8.06 7.84 20.76
C ILE A 215 -9.19 8.11 21.75
N ASN A 216 -9.92 7.05 22.15
CA ASN A 216 -11.08 7.19 23.03
C ASN A 216 -10.69 7.68 24.43
N LYS A 217 -9.56 7.20 24.96
CA LYS A 217 -9.15 7.51 26.34
C LYS A 217 -8.33 8.79 26.47
N TYR A 218 -7.60 9.18 25.43
CA TYR A 218 -6.57 10.21 25.53
C TYR A 218 -6.63 11.29 24.45
N ASN A 219 -7.51 11.16 23.46
CA ASN A 219 -7.75 12.16 22.41
C ASN A 219 -9.22 12.52 22.28
N ASP A 220 -10.00 12.38 23.36
CA ASP A 220 -11.43 12.73 23.43
C ASP A 220 -12.31 12.06 22.36
N GLY A 221 -11.91 10.89 21.86
CA GLY A 221 -12.61 10.22 20.75
C GLY A 221 -12.41 10.89 19.39
N ILE A 222 -11.54 11.90 19.29
CA ILE A 222 -11.29 12.65 18.07
C ILE A 222 -10.22 11.94 17.25
N ASP A 223 -10.54 11.63 15.99
CA ASP A 223 -9.58 11.12 15.03
C ASP A 223 -9.55 12.01 13.77
N ILE A 224 -8.58 11.76 12.89
CA ILE A 224 -8.39 12.49 11.64
C ILE A 224 -9.63 12.31 10.77
N SER A 225 -10.28 13.42 10.46
CA SER A 225 -11.44 13.47 9.57
C SER A 225 -11.39 14.75 8.73
N ILE A 226 -12.13 14.78 7.62
CA ILE A 226 -12.25 15.98 6.79
C ILE A 226 -12.85 17.14 7.61
N GLU A 227 -13.78 16.85 8.51
CA GLU A 227 -14.42 17.85 9.38
C GLU A 227 -13.42 18.46 10.36
N LEU A 228 -12.58 17.64 10.98
CA LEU A 228 -11.51 18.11 11.85
C LEU A 228 -10.54 19.03 11.09
N ILE A 229 -10.11 18.61 9.89
CA ILE A 229 -9.19 19.37 9.04
C ILE A 229 -9.80 20.75 8.72
N LYS A 230 -11.08 20.81 8.36
CA LYS A 230 -11.78 22.08 8.07
C LYS A 230 -11.87 22.98 9.29
N LYS A 231 -12.32 22.44 10.44
CA LYS A 231 -12.42 23.19 11.70
C LYS A 231 -11.08 23.80 12.11
N GLU A 232 -9.99 23.04 11.98
CA GLU A 232 -8.66 23.52 12.36
C GLU A 232 -8.13 24.59 11.39
N ILE A 233 -8.52 24.53 10.11
CA ILE A 233 -8.22 25.59 9.14
C ILE A 233 -8.99 26.87 9.48
N GLU A 234 -10.27 26.77 9.80
CA GLU A 234 -11.10 27.92 10.19
C GLU A 234 -10.54 28.58 11.45
N LYS A 235 -10.25 27.80 12.49
CA LYS A 235 -9.69 28.29 13.75
C LYS A 235 -8.35 29.02 13.61
N ASN A 236 -7.51 28.61 12.67
CA ASN A 236 -6.18 29.21 12.43
C ASN A 236 -6.19 30.35 11.39
N ASN A 237 -7.35 30.68 10.82
CA ASN A 237 -7.52 31.80 9.89
C ASN A 237 -8.27 32.99 10.55
N TYR A 238 -8.69 32.85 11.81
CA TYR A 238 -9.13 33.93 12.71
C TYR A 238 -8.03 34.19 13.76
#